data_AF-A0A356TC63-F1
#
_entry.id   AF-A0A356TC63-F1
#
_cell.length_a   1.000
_cell.length_b   1.000
_cell.length_c   1.000
_cell.angle_alpha   90.00
_cell.angle_beta   90.00
_cell.angle_gamma   90.00
#
_symmetry.space_group_name_H-M   'P 1'
#
loop_
_entity.id
_entity.type
_entity.pdbx_description
1 polymer ?
#
loop_
_entity_poly.entity_id
_entity_poly.type
_entity_poly.pdbx_seq_one_letter_code
_entity_poly.pdbx_strand_id
1 'polypeptide(L)'
;MFRKLLTLAAIAGLTSCTPGSSGPPAEDDPEVEVEILREIQLTQNARLPESRDGSLVDVEVFEDRLVFIYEGAPKLALESGHVVSGVLHGGYLRRLVERRELSPERIEWTTEHAELGELIGDGHFIVHMRPGDGDDSFVLRTGDGDVGASTEPLDSGWSLLTPEVRNISCGGGRTGTVTFDPRFDMDADADIEIDLRWSFGRFYIPRGELHYARFELMGSIAPGITIETSESTAVSCAWSLTSFLRERGVGVPKREWVTTFPVGPVPVAVTHTIEPSFDITVGGSVETGASTMSADVTLGFRAGAVYDREGGWRGIWDPQRSGSVSLTASEPGTLTVTAGAGGAVGYLAKLYDTAGPGVSLGPSMTGNFRVLPDRCTWEADASAGLGVTVRAKLDIPAFDYTLAEYSHSENLVSAQIAMSMGTFPWCEDGGTPDGGMPMGDGGGPSDPCEAAGATCQTCNETAGCGFCATTGTCMSDARATECGSDLDWQDGPSECEPCTGYGSCGACVGDAFCGWCASAGRCMTAESGGAPPEPCDDWQYSITPAMCR
;
A
#
# COMPACT_ATOMS: atom_id res chain seq x y z
N MET A 1 17.14 -34.36 -81.68
CA MET A 1 16.52 -33.03 -81.55
C MET A 1 16.74 -32.54 -80.12
N PHE A 2 17.48 -31.44 -80.03
CA PHE A 2 17.75 -30.54 -78.90
C PHE A 2 17.99 -31.08 -77.47
N ARG A 3 19.29 -31.35 -77.22
CA ARG A 3 20.04 -30.93 -76.03
C ARG A 3 20.12 -29.39 -75.98
N LYS A 4 20.16 -28.79 -74.78
CA LYS A 4 21.06 -27.65 -74.46
C LYS A 4 21.33 -27.58 -72.94
N LEU A 5 22.61 -27.77 -72.61
CA LEU A 5 23.32 -27.35 -71.39
C LEU A 5 23.75 -25.86 -71.51
N LEU A 6 24.34 -25.34 -70.42
CA LEU A 6 25.12 -24.09 -70.21
C LEU A 6 24.31 -22.91 -69.63
N THR A 7 24.75 -22.11 -68.65
CA THR A 7 26.02 -22.01 -67.88
C THR A 7 25.86 -20.99 -66.73
N LEU A 8 26.56 -21.24 -65.61
CA LEU A 8 26.85 -20.29 -64.54
C LEU A 8 27.65 -19.07 -65.05
N ALA A 9 27.24 -17.86 -64.68
CA ALA A 9 28.16 -16.73 -64.52
C ALA A 9 27.65 -15.80 -63.40
N ALA A 10 28.54 -15.56 -62.43
CA ALA A 10 28.36 -14.69 -61.29
C ALA A 10 28.42 -13.21 -61.68
N ILE A 11 27.60 -12.37 -61.05
CA ILE A 11 27.91 -10.95 -60.80
C ILE A 11 27.59 -10.66 -59.34
N ALA A 12 28.64 -10.29 -58.61
CA ALA A 12 28.61 -9.73 -57.28
C ALA A 12 27.97 -8.33 -57.30
N GLY A 13 27.07 -8.08 -56.36
CA GLY A 13 26.52 -6.77 -56.05
C GLY A 13 26.31 -6.68 -54.55
N LEU A 14 27.24 -5.99 -53.90
CA LEU A 14 27.28 -5.68 -52.48
C LEU A 14 26.00 -4.96 -52.02
N THR A 15 25.33 -5.46 -50.98
CA THR A 15 24.82 -4.64 -49.88
C THR A 15 24.93 -5.45 -48.59
N SER A 16 25.74 -4.94 -47.68
CA SER A 16 25.94 -5.47 -46.33
C SER A 16 24.67 -5.27 -45.51
N CYS A 17 24.04 -6.36 -45.08
CA CYS A 17 23.11 -6.33 -43.96
C CYS A 17 23.91 -6.03 -42.69
N THR A 18 23.75 -4.82 -42.16
CA THR A 18 24.20 -4.46 -40.82
C THR A 18 23.37 -5.28 -39.81
N PRO A 19 23.98 -6.07 -38.92
CA PRO A 19 23.25 -6.76 -37.88
C PRO A 19 22.87 -5.79 -36.76
N GLY A 20 21.61 -5.85 -36.35
CA GLY A 20 21.16 -5.54 -34.99
C GLY A 20 21.45 -4.14 -34.49
N SER A 21 20.62 -3.18 -34.87
CA SER A 21 20.21 -2.18 -33.89
C SER A 21 19.42 -2.93 -32.83
N SER A 22 20.08 -3.33 -31.74
CA SER A 22 19.38 -3.58 -30.48
C SER A 22 18.66 -2.28 -30.16
N GLY A 23 17.36 -2.22 -30.46
CA GLY A 23 16.52 -1.22 -29.83
C GLY A 23 16.74 -1.31 -28.31
N PRO A 24 16.52 -0.21 -27.58
CA PRO A 24 16.44 -0.31 -26.13
C PRO A 24 15.53 -1.51 -25.78
N PRO A 25 15.89 -2.32 -24.77
CA PRO A 25 14.99 -3.36 -24.29
C PRO A 25 13.61 -2.74 -24.12
N ALA A 26 12.57 -3.42 -24.61
CA ALA A 26 11.22 -2.97 -24.30
C ALA A 26 11.15 -2.84 -22.77
N GLU A 27 10.79 -1.64 -22.28
CA GLU A 27 10.45 -1.47 -20.88
C GLU A 27 9.41 -2.55 -20.55
N ASP A 28 9.69 -3.34 -19.51
CA ASP A 28 8.76 -4.34 -19.02
C ASP A 28 7.54 -3.59 -18.47
N ASP A 29 6.51 -3.46 -19.32
CA ASP A 29 5.20 -2.92 -18.99
C ASP A 29 4.63 -3.58 -17.72
N PRO A 30 3.73 -2.92 -16.95
CA PRO A 30 3.08 -3.55 -15.80
C PRO A 30 2.53 -4.91 -16.21
N GLU A 31 2.86 -5.97 -15.46
CA GLU A 31 2.32 -7.29 -15.75
C GLU A 31 0.86 -7.32 -15.27
N VAL A 32 -0.05 -6.90 -16.15
CA VAL A 32 -1.48 -7.08 -15.97
C VAL A 32 -1.80 -8.50 -16.39
N GLU A 33 -2.02 -9.37 -15.40
CA GLU A 33 -2.45 -10.74 -15.64
C GLU A 33 -3.98 -10.82 -15.57
N VAL A 34 -4.59 -11.44 -16.58
CA VAL A 34 -6.03 -11.65 -16.63
C VAL A 34 -6.32 -13.15 -16.56
N GLU A 35 -6.88 -13.60 -15.45
CA GLU A 35 -7.33 -14.97 -15.26
C GLU A 35 -8.82 -15.08 -15.62
N ILE A 36 -9.16 -15.87 -16.64
CA ILE A 36 -10.55 -16.13 -17.03
C ILE A 36 -11.02 -17.45 -16.39
N LEU A 37 -11.77 -17.35 -15.30
CA LEU A 37 -12.34 -18.48 -14.57
C LEU A 37 -13.57 -19.08 -15.27
N ARG A 38 -14.34 -18.24 -15.98
CA ARG A 38 -15.46 -18.66 -16.83
C ARG A 38 -15.49 -17.85 -18.12
N GLU A 39 -15.65 -18.55 -19.25
CA GLU A 39 -15.64 -17.96 -20.59
C GLU A 39 -16.58 -16.75 -20.71
N ILE A 40 -16.08 -15.69 -21.32
CA ILE A 40 -16.80 -14.43 -21.52
C ILE A 40 -17.76 -14.58 -22.69
N GLN A 41 -19.06 -14.60 -22.39
CA GLN A 41 -20.14 -14.59 -23.37
C GLN A 41 -20.70 -13.18 -23.51
N LEU A 42 -20.61 -12.65 -24.72
CA LEU A 42 -21.17 -11.34 -25.07
C LEU A 42 -22.69 -11.41 -25.21
N THR A 43 -23.37 -10.30 -24.94
CA THR A 43 -24.79 -10.17 -25.27
C THR A 43 -25.03 -10.05 -26.78
N GLN A 44 -26.26 -10.30 -27.21
CA GLN A 44 -26.66 -10.16 -28.61
C GLN A 44 -26.49 -8.74 -29.16
N ASN A 45 -26.51 -7.73 -28.28
CA ASN A 45 -26.37 -6.31 -28.65
C ASN A 45 -24.92 -5.81 -28.55
N ALA A 46 -24.02 -6.60 -27.98
CA ALA A 46 -22.62 -6.25 -27.83
C ALA A 46 -21.91 -6.18 -29.19
N ARG A 47 -21.18 -5.09 -29.42
CA ARG A 47 -20.37 -4.84 -30.62
C ARG A 47 -19.00 -4.33 -30.18
N LEU A 48 -17.96 -4.78 -30.87
CA LEU A 48 -16.57 -4.45 -30.54
C LEU A 48 -15.92 -3.86 -31.79
N PRO A 49 -16.12 -2.57 -32.07
CA PRO A 49 -15.70 -1.94 -33.32
C PRO A 49 -14.19 -2.07 -33.56
N GLU A 50 -13.37 -1.82 -32.55
CA GLU A 50 -11.90 -1.84 -32.65
C GLU A 50 -11.32 -3.22 -33.00
N SER A 51 -11.90 -4.30 -32.46
CA SER A 51 -11.40 -5.66 -32.72
C SER A 51 -12.04 -6.34 -33.92
N ARG A 52 -13.22 -5.90 -34.36
CA ARG A 52 -13.99 -6.56 -35.44
C ARG A 52 -14.12 -5.74 -36.71
N ASP A 53 -13.86 -4.45 -36.66
CA ASP A 53 -13.85 -3.58 -37.84
C ASP A 53 -12.44 -3.07 -38.13
N GLY A 54 -11.69 -3.84 -38.92
CA GLY A 54 -10.35 -3.43 -39.35
C GLY A 54 -10.31 -2.24 -40.32
N SER A 55 -11.42 -1.53 -40.52
CA SER A 55 -11.42 -0.19 -41.14
C SER A 55 -11.53 0.94 -40.11
N LEU A 56 -11.83 0.66 -38.84
CA LEU A 56 -11.87 1.69 -37.81
C LEU A 56 -10.44 2.18 -37.53
N VAL A 57 -10.24 3.50 -37.64
CA VAL A 57 -8.97 4.17 -37.41
C VAL A 57 -8.92 4.79 -36.03
N ASP A 58 -10.01 5.46 -35.63
CA ASP A 58 -10.08 6.21 -34.39
C ASP A 58 -11.53 6.37 -33.90
N VAL A 59 -11.70 6.70 -32.62
CA VAL A 59 -12.99 7.01 -32.00
C VAL A 59 -12.84 8.25 -31.13
N GLU A 60 -13.44 9.37 -31.54
CA GLU A 60 -13.51 10.53 -30.66
C GLU A 60 -14.59 10.29 -29.60
N VAL A 61 -14.18 10.24 -28.33
CA VAL A 61 -15.06 10.00 -27.18
C VAL A 61 -15.50 11.34 -26.58
N PHE A 62 -16.80 11.60 -26.57
CA PHE A 62 -17.41 12.74 -25.88
C PHE A 62 -18.36 12.26 -24.78
N GLU A 63 -18.85 13.18 -23.94
CA GLU A 63 -19.76 12.86 -22.84
C GLU A 63 -21.07 12.21 -23.32
N ASP A 64 -21.67 12.75 -24.39
CA ASP A 64 -22.99 12.39 -24.92
C ASP A 64 -22.96 11.72 -26.30
N ARG A 65 -21.77 11.55 -26.90
CA ARG A 65 -21.63 10.98 -28.24
C ARG A 65 -20.29 10.30 -28.48
N LEU A 66 -20.27 9.43 -29.48
CA LEU A 66 -19.06 8.84 -30.05
C LEU A 66 -18.98 9.19 -31.53
N VAL A 67 -17.79 9.54 -32.01
CA VAL A 67 -17.53 9.75 -33.44
C VAL A 67 -16.53 8.72 -33.94
N PHE A 68 -17.01 7.74 -34.68
CA PHE A 68 -16.18 6.70 -35.28
C PHE A 68 -15.59 7.20 -36.59
N ILE A 69 -14.28 7.04 -36.74
CA ILE A 69 -13.51 7.44 -37.92
C ILE A 69 -12.97 6.18 -38.61
N TYR A 70 -13.27 6.02 -39.89
CA TYR A 70 -12.94 4.83 -40.67
C TYR A 70 -12.03 5.14 -41.86
N GLU A 71 -11.15 4.21 -42.21
CA GLU A 71 -10.45 4.15 -43.49
C GLU A 71 -11.36 3.43 -44.50
N GLY A 72 -12.34 4.17 -45.01
CA GLY A 72 -13.35 3.68 -45.96
C GLY A 72 -14.68 3.29 -45.31
N ALA A 73 -15.44 2.42 -46.00
CA ALA A 73 -16.77 2.04 -45.54
C ALA A 73 -16.69 1.06 -44.34
N PRO A 74 -17.48 1.28 -43.27
CA PRO A 74 -17.48 0.41 -42.09
C PRO A 74 -17.87 -1.02 -42.46
N LYS A 75 -17.14 -1.99 -41.93
CA LYS A 75 -17.40 -3.42 -42.13
C LYS A 75 -18.36 -3.96 -41.08
N LEU A 76 -18.40 -3.35 -39.90
CA LEU A 76 -19.30 -3.70 -38.82
C LEU A 76 -20.53 -2.79 -38.86
N ALA A 77 -21.71 -3.37 -39.06
CA ALA A 77 -22.96 -2.63 -38.98
C ALA A 77 -23.29 -2.30 -37.52
N LEU A 78 -23.35 -1.00 -37.21
CA LEU A 78 -23.82 -0.46 -35.94
C LEU A 78 -25.25 0.04 -36.08
N GLU A 79 -26.08 -0.25 -35.07
CA GLU A 79 -27.51 0.06 -35.03
C GLU A 79 -27.85 0.65 -33.66
N SER A 80 -28.97 1.38 -33.59
CA SER A 80 -29.51 1.88 -32.32
C SER A 80 -29.80 0.72 -31.37
N GLY A 81 -29.44 0.86 -30.10
CA GLY A 81 -29.54 -0.16 -29.07
C GLY A 81 -28.33 -1.08 -28.95
N HIS A 82 -27.39 -1.08 -29.90
CA HIS A 82 -26.12 -1.78 -29.73
C HIS A 82 -25.30 -1.18 -28.58
N VAL A 83 -24.57 -2.03 -27.88
CA VAL A 83 -23.62 -1.64 -26.83
C VAL A 83 -22.22 -1.85 -27.36
N VAL A 84 -21.44 -0.78 -27.37
CA VAL A 84 -20.07 -0.76 -27.92
C VAL A 84 -19.05 -0.56 -26.81
N SER A 85 -17.90 -1.22 -26.93
CA SER A 85 -16.73 -0.93 -26.10
C SER A 85 -15.43 -0.88 -26.89
N GLY A 86 -14.46 -0.17 -26.33
CA GLY A 86 -13.13 0.05 -26.91
C GLY A 86 -12.16 0.65 -25.91
N VAL A 87 -10.88 0.75 -26.28
CA VAL A 87 -9.78 1.25 -25.43
C VAL A 87 -9.20 2.59 -25.90
N LEU A 88 -9.58 3.06 -27.09
CA LEU A 88 -9.11 4.35 -27.59
C LEU A 88 -9.56 5.50 -26.66
N HIS A 89 -8.67 6.48 -26.47
CA HIS A 89 -8.87 7.69 -25.65
C HIS A 89 -9.34 7.43 -24.20
N GLY A 90 -8.73 6.45 -23.52
CA GLY A 90 -9.12 6.10 -22.14
C GLY A 90 -10.23 5.05 -22.07
N GLY A 91 -10.76 4.64 -23.21
CA GLY A 91 -11.77 3.62 -23.37
C GLY A 91 -13.19 4.13 -23.20
N TYR A 92 -14.15 3.36 -23.70
CA TYR A 92 -15.56 3.70 -23.66
C TYR A 92 -16.42 2.45 -23.54
N LEU A 93 -17.57 2.59 -22.87
CA LEU A 93 -18.65 1.62 -22.83
C LEU A 93 -19.99 2.34 -22.97
N ARG A 94 -20.59 2.27 -24.16
CA ARG A 94 -21.73 3.12 -24.53
C ARG A 94 -22.81 2.35 -25.26
N ARG A 95 -24.07 2.74 -25.03
CA ARG A 95 -25.22 2.32 -25.81
C ARG A 95 -25.48 3.34 -26.91
N LEU A 96 -25.58 2.87 -28.14
CA LEU A 96 -25.85 3.71 -29.30
C LEU A 96 -27.33 4.09 -29.35
N VAL A 97 -27.67 5.38 -29.48
CA VAL A 97 -29.06 5.86 -29.49
C VAL A 97 -29.45 6.33 -30.87
N GLU A 98 -28.79 7.35 -31.40
CA GLU A 98 -29.13 7.97 -32.69
C GLU A 98 -27.90 8.09 -33.57
N ARG A 99 -28.03 7.73 -34.85
CA ARG A 99 -26.95 7.79 -35.83
C ARG A 99 -27.04 9.08 -36.65
N ARG A 100 -25.90 9.74 -36.82
CA ARG A 100 -25.72 10.85 -37.75
C ARG A 100 -24.47 10.63 -38.60
N GLU A 101 -24.66 10.60 -39.91
CA GLU A 101 -23.53 10.53 -40.85
C GLU A 101 -22.99 11.94 -41.09
N LEU A 102 -21.74 12.19 -40.69
CA LEU A 102 -21.06 13.46 -40.94
C LEU A 102 -20.35 13.41 -42.31
N SER A 103 -19.75 12.26 -42.62
CA SER A 103 -19.19 11.90 -43.92
C SER A 103 -19.21 10.36 -44.06
N PRO A 104 -18.89 9.80 -45.24
CA PRO A 104 -18.82 8.33 -45.42
C PRO A 104 -17.83 7.62 -44.48
N GLU A 105 -16.81 8.34 -44.03
CA GLU A 105 -15.73 7.85 -43.17
C GLU A 105 -15.90 8.29 -41.71
N ARG A 106 -16.88 9.14 -41.40
CA ARG A 106 -17.06 9.71 -40.06
C ARG A 106 -18.52 9.64 -39.64
N ILE A 107 -18.79 8.73 -38.71
CA ILE A 107 -20.14 8.43 -38.23
C ILE A 107 -20.24 8.84 -36.77
N GLU A 108 -21.10 9.81 -36.50
CA GLU A 108 -21.45 10.25 -35.16
C GLU A 108 -22.63 9.42 -34.63
N TRP A 109 -22.54 9.02 -33.37
CA TRP A 109 -23.63 8.43 -32.63
C TRP A 109 -23.88 9.24 -31.37
N THR A 110 -25.12 9.68 -31.15
CA THR A 110 -25.56 10.04 -29.81
C THR A 110 -25.60 8.78 -28.96
N THR A 111 -25.09 8.85 -27.74
CA THR A 111 -24.91 7.69 -26.88
C THR A 111 -25.44 7.92 -25.48
N GLU A 112 -25.85 6.83 -24.85
CA GLU A 112 -26.07 6.73 -23.41
C GLU A 112 -24.97 5.88 -22.79
N HIS A 113 -24.75 6.00 -21.48
CA HIS A 113 -23.90 5.07 -20.77
C HIS A 113 -24.50 3.66 -20.78
N ALA A 114 -23.65 2.63 -20.89
CA ALA A 114 -24.08 1.23 -20.82
C ALA A 114 -23.50 0.52 -19.60
N GLU A 115 -24.23 -0.46 -19.06
CA GLU A 115 -23.73 -1.32 -17.99
C GLU A 115 -22.81 -2.41 -18.54
N LEU A 116 -21.82 -2.86 -17.76
CA LEU A 116 -20.97 -4.00 -18.14
C LEU A 116 -21.80 -5.26 -18.41
N GLY A 117 -22.88 -5.47 -17.66
CA GLY A 117 -23.83 -6.58 -17.87
C GLY A 117 -24.63 -6.50 -19.17
N GLU A 118 -24.68 -5.35 -19.85
CA GLU A 118 -25.25 -5.25 -21.19
C GLU A 118 -24.27 -5.64 -22.29
N LEU A 119 -22.97 -5.57 -22.02
CA LEU A 119 -21.93 -6.04 -22.93
C LEU A 119 -21.63 -7.52 -22.71
N ILE A 120 -21.39 -7.91 -21.45
CA ILE A 120 -21.05 -9.26 -21.01
C ILE A 120 -22.30 -9.89 -20.36
N GLY A 121 -22.83 -10.93 -20.99
CA GLY A 121 -23.98 -11.66 -20.47
C GLY A 121 -23.61 -12.70 -19.41
N ASP A 122 -22.47 -13.36 -19.58
CA ASP A 122 -21.91 -14.31 -18.61
C ASP A 122 -20.39 -14.28 -18.67
N GLY A 123 -19.74 -14.39 -17.52
CA GLY A 123 -18.29 -14.42 -17.43
C GLY A 123 -17.82 -14.29 -15.98
N HIS A 124 -16.66 -14.88 -15.68
CA HIS A 124 -15.99 -14.72 -14.39
C HIS A 124 -14.50 -14.60 -14.64
N PHE A 125 -13.92 -13.50 -14.19
CA PHE A 125 -12.51 -13.23 -14.39
C PHE A 125 -11.92 -12.48 -13.20
N ILE A 126 -10.61 -12.61 -13.06
CA ILE A 126 -9.76 -11.87 -12.13
C ILE A 126 -8.75 -11.09 -12.95
N VAL A 127 -8.50 -9.85 -12.56
CA VAL A 127 -7.43 -9.01 -13.08
C VAL A 127 -6.46 -8.77 -11.94
N HIS A 128 -5.23 -9.24 -12.13
CA HIS A 128 -4.11 -8.95 -11.24
C HIS A 128 -3.32 -7.81 -11.86
N MET A 129 -3.10 -6.75 -11.07
CA MET A 129 -2.26 -5.62 -11.43
C MET A 129 -1.11 -5.61 -10.44
N ARG A 130 0.03 -6.10 -10.89
CA ARG A 130 1.26 -6.12 -10.11
C ARG A 130 2.14 -4.94 -10.53
N PRO A 131 2.85 -4.30 -9.59
CA PRO A 131 3.91 -3.39 -9.95
C PRO A 131 4.98 -4.14 -10.74
N GLY A 132 5.61 -3.48 -11.70
CA GLY A 132 6.70 -4.07 -12.46
C GLY A 132 7.90 -4.35 -11.53
N ASP A 133 8.55 -5.51 -11.68
CA ASP A 133 9.79 -5.87 -10.98
C ASP A 133 11.01 -5.02 -11.42
N GLY A 134 10.80 -3.93 -12.14
CA GLY A 134 11.85 -3.06 -12.65
C GLY A 134 12.59 -2.36 -11.51
N ASP A 135 13.88 -2.67 -11.36
CA ASP A 135 14.83 -2.04 -10.42
C ASP A 135 15.06 -0.52 -10.64
N ASP A 136 14.36 0.11 -11.59
CA ASP A 136 14.58 1.51 -11.97
C ASP A 136 13.77 2.47 -11.10
N SER A 137 14.41 2.94 -10.02
CA SER A 137 13.90 4.03 -9.18
C SER A 137 13.60 5.29 -10.00
N PHE A 138 12.38 5.79 -9.91
CA PHE A 138 11.85 6.95 -10.63
C PHE A 138 12.72 8.23 -10.56
N VAL A 139 13.02 8.84 -11.72
CA VAL A 139 13.62 10.19 -11.86
C VAL A 139 12.67 11.10 -12.65
N LEU A 140 12.16 12.15 -12.02
CA LEU A 140 11.30 13.16 -12.65
C LEU A 140 11.96 13.81 -13.88
N ARG A 141 11.44 13.54 -15.06
CA ARG A 141 11.68 14.35 -16.26
C ARG A 141 10.53 15.33 -16.46
N THR A 142 10.71 16.55 -15.98
CA THR A 142 9.89 17.69 -16.40
C THR A 142 10.30 18.09 -17.82
N GLY A 143 9.53 17.68 -18.83
CA GLY A 143 9.75 18.06 -20.24
C GLY A 143 8.45 18.00 -21.04
N ASP A 144 8.20 19.05 -21.80
CA ASP A 144 6.93 19.40 -22.44
C ASP A 144 6.38 18.36 -23.43
N GLY A 145 5.10 18.00 -23.21
CA GLY A 145 4.08 17.81 -24.24
C GLY A 145 4.22 16.60 -25.16
N ASP A 146 3.50 15.52 -24.85
CA ASP A 146 2.81 14.70 -25.83
C ASP A 146 1.56 14.05 -25.19
N VAL A 147 0.42 14.18 -25.87
CA VAL A 147 -0.85 13.56 -25.50
C VAL A 147 -1.05 12.38 -26.44
N GLY A 148 -1.16 11.17 -25.88
CA GLY A 148 -1.60 9.98 -26.61
C GLY A 148 -0.56 8.86 -26.77
N ALA A 149 0.06 8.42 -25.68
CA ALA A 149 0.64 7.08 -25.55
C ALA A 149 0.63 6.70 -24.06
N SER A 150 0.03 5.55 -23.72
CA SER A 150 0.10 4.97 -22.37
C SER A 150 1.57 4.70 -22.04
N THR A 151 2.11 5.37 -21.02
CA THR A 151 3.45 5.15 -20.50
C THR A 151 3.37 5.08 -18.98
N GLU A 152 3.76 3.92 -18.46
CA GLU A 152 4.27 3.63 -17.12
C GLU A 152 3.37 2.83 -16.14
N PRO A 153 3.85 1.64 -15.69
CA PRO A 153 3.31 0.83 -14.60
C PRO A 153 3.17 1.55 -13.25
N LEU A 154 2.51 0.87 -12.31
CA LEU A 154 2.96 0.93 -10.92
C LEU A 154 4.42 0.45 -10.86
N ASP A 155 5.41 1.33 -10.97
CA ASP A 155 6.79 0.92 -10.65
C ASP A 155 6.91 0.60 -9.16
N SER A 156 7.70 -0.41 -8.82
CA SER A 156 7.99 -0.78 -7.44
C SER A 156 8.57 0.42 -6.68
N GLY A 157 7.83 0.89 -5.66
CA GLY A 157 8.27 1.97 -4.77
C GLY A 157 8.17 3.38 -5.36
N TRP A 158 7.06 4.06 -5.12
CA TRP A 158 6.96 5.49 -5.42
C TRP A 158 7.37 6.37 -4.24
N SER A 159 8.46 7.12 -4.40
CA SER A 159 8.77 8.26 -3.52
C SER A 159 7.92 9.46 -3.94
N LEU A 160 6.79 9.67 -3.26
CA LEU A 160 5.88 10.79 -3.54
C LEU A 160 6.51 12.18 -3.30
N LEU A 161 7.60 12.23 -2.53
CA LEU A 161 8.28 13.46 -2.17
C LEU A 161 9.47 13.67 -3.10
N THR A 162 9.37 14.67 -3.97
CA THR A 162 10.46 15.08 -4.84
C THR A 162 11.64 15.60 -4.01
N PRO A 163 12.88 15.61 -4.52
CA PRO A 163 14.03 16.19 -3.82
C PRO A 163 13.81 17.65 -3.38
N GLU A 164 12.89 18.37 -4.03
CA GLU A 164 12.54 19.76 -3.71
C GLU A 164 11.71 19.91 -2.43
N VAL A 165 11.08 18.82 -1.97
CA VAL A 165 10.32 18.73 -0.71
C VAL A 165 11.19 18.14 0.42
N ARG A 166 12.40 17.67 0.10
CA ARG A 166 13.38 17.21 1.09
C ARG A 166 14.12 18.41 1.71
N ASN A 167 14.60 18.25 2.94
CA ASN A 167 15.33 19.28 3.70
C ASN A 167 14.51 20.52 4.02
N ILE A 168 13.27 20.34 4.48
CA ILE A 168 12.48 21.46 5.01
C ILE A 168 13.23 21.99 6.24
N SER A 169 13.52 23.29 6.26
CA SER A 169 14.15 23.92 7.42
C SER A 169 13.11 24.72 8.19
N CYS A 170 13.01 24.47 9.49
CA CYS A 170 12.23 25.31 10.38
C CYS A 170 13.15 26.31 11.08
N GLY A 171 12.81 27.59 10.97
CA GLY A 171 13.56 28.66 11.64
C GLY A 171 13.37 28.61 13.15
N GLY A 172 14.45 28.36 13.89
CA GLY A 172 14.48 28.44 15.33
C GLY A 172 14.89 29.82 15.84
N GLY A 173 14.46 30.17 17.05
CA GLY A 173 14.66 31.52 17.63
C GLY A 173 16.11 31.92 17.93
N ARG A 174 17.07 30.98 17.87
CA ARG A 174 18.51 31.21 18.13
C ARG A 174 19.33 30.24 17.27
N THR A 175 20.07 30.78 16.28
CA THR A 175 21.18 30.22 15.45
C THR A 175 21.13 28.79 14.87
N GLY A 176 20.41 27.82 15.44
CA GLY A 176 20.32 26.48 14.91
C GLY A 176 19.23 26.32 13.85
N THR A 177 19.44 25.32 13.00
CA THR A 177 18.48 24.86 12.01
C THR A 177 18.00 23.47 12.38
N VAL A 178 16.71 23.23 12.20
CA VAL A 178 16.17 21.87 12.23
C VAL A 178 15.75 21.52 10.81
N THR A 179 16.37 20.46 10.28
CA THR A 179 16.13 19.94 8.94
C THR A 179 15.26 18.71 9.02
N PHE A 180 14.26 18.63 8.15
CA PHE A 180 13.34 17.50 8.04
C PHE A 180 13.48 16.84 6.67
N ASP A 181 13.69 15.52 6.67
CA ASP A 181 13.66 14.66 5.49
C ASP A 181 12.49 13.67 5.63
N PRO A 182 11.26 14.06 5.21
CA PRO A 182 10.16 13.13 5.14
C PRO A 182 10.37 12.14 3.98
N ARG A 183 10.06 10.88 4.23
CA ARG A 183 10.07 9.79 3.25
C ARG A 183 8.69 9.18 3.21
N PHE A 184 8.25 8.84 2.02
CA PHE A 184 7.00 8.14 1.82
C PHE A 184 7.16 7.28 0.59
N ASP A 185 7.33 6.00 0.84
CA ASP A 185 7.39 4.98 -0.20
C ASP A 185 6.10 4.17 -0.14
N MET A 186 5.49 3.94 -1.30
CA MET A 186 4.29 3.12 -1.44
C MET A 186 4.55 2.04 -2.47
N ASP A 187 4.19 0.82 -2.10
CA ASP A 187 4.11 -0.33 -2.97
C ASP A 187 2.68 -0.87 -2.91
N ALA A 188 2.07 -1.16 -4.06
CA ALA A 188 0.69 -1.58 -4.12
C ALA A 188 0.39 -2.53 -5.30
N ASP A 189 -0.24 -3.64 -4.96
CA ASP A 189 -0.91 -4.57 -5.86
C ASP A 189 -2.42 -4.29 -5.89
N ALA A 190 -3.06 -4.48 -7.04
CA ALA A 190 -4.51 -4.45 -7.13
C ALA A 190 -5.07 -5.73 -7.77
N ASP A 191 -6.09 -6.31 -7.13
CA ASP A 191 -6.86 -7.43 -7.64
C ASP A 191 -8.33 -6.99 -7.88
N ILE A 192 -8.84 -7.27 -9.08
CA ILE A 192 -10.23 -7.01 -9.46
C ILE A 192 -10.87 -8.31 -9.94
N GLU A 193 -11.82 -8.85 -9.19
CA GLU A 193 -12.59 -10.05 -9.53
C GLU A 193 -14.04 -9.67 -9.85
N ILE A 194 -14.56 -10.15 -10.99
CA ILE A 194 -15.92 -9.87 -11.45
C ILE A 194 -16.58 -11.19 -11.90
N ASP A 195 -17.73 -11.53 -11.32
CA ASP A 195 -18.62 -12.63 -11.73
C ASP A 195 -19.96 -12.07 -12.22
N LEU A 196 -20.20 -12.14 -13.52
CA LEU A 196 -21.45 -11.79 -14.19
C LEU A 196 -22.17 -13.06 -14.63
N ARG A 197 -23.46 -13.17 -14.33
CA ARG A 197 -24.28 -14.32 -14.75
C ARG A 197 -25.48 -13.88 -15.54
N TRP A 198 -25.88 -14.71 -16.51
CA TRP A 198 -27.10 -14.51 -17.25
C TRP A 198 -28.31 -14.41 -16.31
N SER A 199 -29.04 -13.31 -16.42
CA SER A 199 -30.29 -13.08 -15.72
C SER A 199 -31.39 -12.76 -16.71
N PHE A 200 -32.42 -13.60 -16.71
CA PHE A 200 -33.67 -13.33 -17.42
C PHE A 200 -34.55 -12.48 -16.50
N GLY A 201 -34.17 -11.21 -16.35
CA GLY A 201 -34.94 -10.26 -15.55
C GLY A 201 -36.40 -10.13 -16.02
N ARG A 202 -37.22 -9.41 -15.24
CA ARG A 202 -38.67 -9.21 -15.46
C ARG A 202 -39.11 -8.77 -16.86
N PHE A 203 -38.19 -8.32 -17.72
CA PHE A 203 -38.46 -7.74 -19.04
C PHE A 203 -38.00 -8.60 -20.23
N TYR A 204 -37.62 -9.87 -20.03
CA TYR A 204 -37.21 -10.83 -21.08
C TYR A 204 -35.99 -10.46 -21.94
N ILE A 205 -35.30 -9.36 -21.65
CA ILE A 205 -34.03 -9.03 -22.30
C ILE A 205 -32.91 -9.72 -21.51
N PRO A 206 -32.21 -10.72 -22.08
CA PRO A 206 -31.11 -11.37 -21.40
C PRO A 206 -29.97 -10.35 -21.21
N ARG A 207 -29.54 -10.20 -19.96
CA ARG A 207 -28.39 -9.38 -19.56
C ARG A 207 -27.57 -10.10 -18.51
N GLY A 208 -26.30 -9.74 -18.40
CA GLY A 208 -25.48 -10.11 -17.25
C GLY A 208 -25.93 -9.37 -16.03
N GLU A 209 -26.11 -10.08 -14.92
CA GLU A 209 -26.32 -9.52 -13.60
C GLU A 209 -25.05 -9.77 -12.78
N LEU A 210 -24.60 -8.73 -12.05
CA LEU A 210 -23.45 -8.85 -11.16
C LEU A 210 -23.80 -9.79 -10.02
N HIS A 211 -23.12 -10.93 -9.97
CA HIS A 211 -23.30 -11.93 -8.92
C HIS A 211 -22.31 -11.70 -7.78
N TYR A 212 -21.08 -11.35 -8.15
CA TYR A 212 -19.99 -11.09 -7.22
C TYR A 212 -19.03 -10.08 -7.84
N ALA A 213 -18.51 -9.16 -7.03
CA ALA A 213 -17.38 -8.32 -7.38
C ALA A 213 -16.47 -8.20 -6.19
N ARG A 214 -15.15 -8.26 -6.40
CA ARG A 214 -14.17 -7.95 -5.36
C ARG A 214 -13.14 -7.02 -5.93
N PHE A 215 -12.89 -5.96 -5.20
CA PHE A 215 -11.80 -5.04 -5.42
C PHE A 215 -10.92 -5.08 -4.19
N GLU A 216 -9.63 -5.28 -4.40
CA GLU A 216 -8.66 -5.38 -3.33
C GLU A 216 -7.37 -4.69 -3.72
N LEU A 217 -6.88 -3.85 -2.83
CA LEU A 217 -5.59 -3.20 -2.90
C LEU A 217 -4.75 -3.78 -1.76
N MET A 218 -3.62 -4.39 -2.09
CA MET A 218 -2.65 -4.89 -1.12
C MET A 218 -1.35 -4.12 -1.29
N GLY A 219 -0.54 -4.04 -0.25
CA GLY A 219 0.75 -3.39 -0.39
C GLY A 219 1.36 -2.97 0.93
N SER A 220 2.32 -2.06 0.84
CA SER A 220 2.92 -1.44 2.01
C SER A 220 3.12 0.06 1.80
N ILE A 221 3.03 0.79 2.91
CA ILE A 221 3.38 2.20 2.96
C ILE A 221 4.49 2.34 3.99
N ALA A 222 5.62 2.90 3.59
CA ALA A 222 6.74 3.16 4.47
C ALA A 222 6.93 4.68 4.68
N PRO A 223 6.18 5.32 5.61
CA PRO A 223 6.49 6.67 6.02
C PRO A 223 7.73 6.68 6.91
N GLY A 224 8.66 7.59 6.61
CA GLY A 224 9.85 7.84 7.41
C GLY A 224 10.01 9.33 7.68
N ILE A 225 10.66 9.68 8.78
CA ILE A 225 11.10 11.04 9.05
C ILE A 225 12.50 11.01 9.66
N THR A 226 13.40 11.79 9.07
CA THR A 226 14.69 12.11 9.69
C THR A 226 14.69 13.57 10.11
N ILE A 227 15.10 13.83 11.35
CA ILE A 227 15.21 15.14 11.96
C ILE A 227 16.66 15.35 12.35
N GLU A 228 17.26 16.42 11.84
CA GLU A 228 18.63 16.81 12.14
C GLU A 228 18.66 18.18 12.80
N THR A 229 19.35 18.31 13.93
CA THR A 229 19.57 19.58 14.63
C THR A 229 21.06 19.91 14.62
N SER A 230 21.41 21.17 14.39
CA SER A 230 22.81 21.62 14.41
C SER A 230 23.26 22.15 15.77
N GLU A 231 22.36 22.79 16.53
CA GLU A 231 22.63 23.45 17.82
C GLU A 231 21.36 23.47 18.70
N SER A 232 21.51 23.79 19.99
CA SER A 232 20.42 23.98 20.95
C SER A 232 19.43 25.06 20.46
N THR A 233 18.23 24.63 20.09
CA THR A 233 17.21 25.47 19.46
C THR A 233 15.79 25.07 19.90
N ALA A 234 14.98 26.04 20.32
CA ALA A 234 13.54 25.83 20.44
C ALA A 234 12.89 25.92 19.05
N VAL A 235 12.16 24.88 18.64
CA VAL A 235 11.52 24.80 17.31
C VAL A 235 10.06 24.43 17.43
N SER A 236 9.19 25.32 16.97
CA SER A 236 7.79 25.02 16.71
C SER A 236 7.50 25.29 15.25
N CYS A 237 7.17 24.27 14.48
CA CYS A 237 6.72 24.45 13.11
C CYS A 237 5.61 23.47 12.73
N ALA A 238 4.48 24.02 12.29
CA ALA A 238 3.44 23.26 11.60
C ALA A 238 3.64 23.48 10.11
N TRP A 239 3.72 22.39 9.34
CA TRP A 239 3.89 22.45 7.90
C TRP A 239 2.90 21.52 7.20
N SER A 240 2.19 22.04 6.20
CA SER A 240 1.28 21.23 5.39
C SER A 240 1.77 21.30 3.94
N LEU A 241 2.07 20.15 3.34
CA LEU A 241 2.54 20.09 1.95
C LEU A 241 1.51 20.74 1.03
N THR A 242 0.23 20.42 1.24
CA THR A 242 -0.86 20.95 0.42
C THR A 242 -0.94 22.47 0.50
N SER A 243 -0.71 23.04 1.68
CA SER A 243 -0.67 24.49 1.87
C SER A 243 0.56 25.09 1.19
N PHE A 244 1.72 24.48 1.37
CA PHE A 244 3.00 24.91 0.79
C PHE A 244 3.00 24.89 -0.74
N LEU A 245 2.53 23.81 -1.37
CA LEU A 245 2.42 23.70 -2.82
C LEU A 245 1.43 24.75 -3.37
N ARG A 246 0.28 24.91 -2.70
CA ARG A 246 -0.73 25.90 -3.07
C ARG A 246 -0.20 27.34 -3.03
N GLU A 247 0.59 27.69 -2.02
CA GLU A 247 1.23 29.02 -1.92
C GLU A 247 2.20 29.28 -3.07
N ARG A 248 2.83 28.24 -3.61
CA ARG A 248 3.71 28.34 -4.78
C ARG A 248 2.98 28.23 -6.12
N GLY A 249 1.65 28.09 -6.10
CA GLY A 249 0.85 27.86 -7.31
C GLY A 249 1.10 26.50 -7.95
N VAL A 250 1.69 25.56 -7.20
CA VAL A 250 1.95 24.19 -7.66
C VAL A 250 0.77 23.33 -7.19
N GLY A 251 0.10 22.65 -8.13
CA GLY A 251 -0.91 21.66 -7.77
C GLY A 251 -0.27 20.50 -7.01
N VAL A 252 -1.03 19.85 -6.12
CA VAL A 252 -0.58 18.55 -5.58
C VAL A 252 -0.41 17.60 -6.78
N PRO A 253 0.73 16.90 -6.92
CA PRO A 253 0.94 16.00 -8.05
C PRO A 253 -0.09 14.88 -7.99
N LYS A 254 -1.14 15.01 -8.79
CA LYS A 254 -2.08 13.93 -9.09
C LYS A 254 -1.44 13.09 -10.19
N ARG A 255 -1.33 11.79 -9.97
CA ARG A 255 -0.93 10.86 -11.04
C ARG A 255 -2.19 10.22 -11.59
N GLU A 256 -2.35 10.26 -12.90
CA GLU A 256 -3.44 9.61 -13.61
C GLU A 256 -2.84 8.84 -14.77
N TRP A 257 -3.18 7.55 -14.88
CA TRP A 257 -2.74 6.70 -15.99
C TRP A 257 -3.86 5.73 -16.37
N VAL A 258 -3.79 5.17 -17.57
CA VAL A 258 -4.80 4.24 -18.09
C VAL A 258 -4.13 2.92 -18.38
N THR A 259 -4.64 1.85 -17.80
CA THR A 259 -4.23 0.49 -18.08
C THR A 259 -5.27 -0.15 -18.99
N THR A 260 -4.84 -0.74 -20.10
CA THR A 260 -5.75 -1.40 -21.04
C THR A 260 -5.37 -2.86 -21.22
N PHE A 261 -6.33 -3.76 -21.10
CA PHE A 261 -6.11 -5.20 -21.23
C PHE A 261 -7.36 -5.90 -21.79
N PRO A 262 -7.20 -7.02 -22.51
CA PRO A 262 -8.34 -7.79 -22.98
C PRO A 262 -8.86 -8.75 -21.90
N VAL A 263 -10.18 -8.80 -21.71
CA VAL A 263 -10.89 -9.83 -20.96
C VAL A 263 -11.67 -10.70 -21.95
N GLY A 264 -11.01 -11.76 -22.42
CA GLY A 264 -11.49 -12.54 -23.55
C GLY A 264 -11.62 -11.64 -24.80
N PRO A 265 -12.80 -11.52 -25.43
CA PRO A 265 -12.98 -10.63 -26.57
C PRO A 265 -13.17 -9.15 -26.17
N VAL A 266 -13.43 -8.84 -24.90
CA VAL A 266 -13.78 -7.49 -24.44
C VAL A 266 -12.52 -6.69 -24.13
N PRO A 267 -12.25 -5.58 -24.81
CA PRO A 267 -11.13 -4.71 -24.47
C PRO A 267 -11.54 -3.86 -23.26
N VAL A 268 -10.80 -3.94 -22.15
CA VAL A 268 -11.06 -3.23 -20.90
C VAL A 268 -10.06 -2.11 -20.71
N ALA A 269 -10.54 -0.94 -20.28
CA ALA A 269 -9.71 0.18 -19.86
C ALA A 269 -9.99 0.53 -18.40
N VAL A 270 -8.93 0.66 -17.61
CA VAL A 270 -8.98 1.08 -16.21
C VAL A 270 -8.17 2.37 -16.06
N THR A 271 -8.85 3.46 -15.71
CA THR A 271 -8.18 4.72 -15.36
C THR A 271 -7.86 4.70 -13.89
N HIS A 272 -6.59 4.80 -13.56
CA HIS A 272 -6.08 4.87 -12.20
C HIS A 272 -5.79 6.32 -11.85
N THR A 273 -6.19 6.73 -10.66
CA THR A 273 -5.91 8.05 -10.12
C THR A 273 -5.33 7.90 -8.73
N ILE A 274 -4.16 8.51 -8.52
CA ILE A 274 -3.51 8.63 -7.21
C ILE A 274 -3.50 10.11 -6.82
N GLU A 275 -4.15 10.39 -5.69
CA GLU A 275 -4.21 11.71 -5.07
C GLU A 275 -3.53 11.65 -3.70
N PRO A 276 -2.25 12.07 -3.61
CA PRO A 276 -1.56 12.13 -2.34
C PRO A 276 -1.98 13.37 -1.55
N SER A 277 -1.94 13.30 -0.23
CA SER A 277 -2.05 14.45 0.67
C SER A 277 -1.10 14.24 1.84
N PHE A 278 -0.48 15.31 2.33
CA PHE A 278 0.52 15.20 3.39
C PHE A 278 0.42 16.38 4.34
N ASP A 279 0.35 16.07 5.63
CA ASP A 279 0.37 17.02 6.73
C ASP A 279 1.48 16.63 7.72
N ILE A 280 2.37 17.57 8.05
CA ILE A 280 3.48 17.33 8.97
C ILE A 280 3.42 18.36 10.12
N THR A 281 3.26 17.88 11.33
CA THR A 281 3.28 18.74 12.52
C THR A 281 4.52 18.46 13.33
N VAL A 282 5.38 19.45 13.53
CA VAL A 282 6.55 19.30 14.40
C VAL A 282 6.52 20.35 15.52
N GLY A 283 6.56 19.88 16.75
CA GLY A 283 6.73 20.73 17.92
C GLY A 283 7.87 20.20 18.78
N GLY A 284 8.72 21.08 19.29
CA GLY A 284 9.75 20.65 20.21
C GLY A 284 10.58 21.75 20.84
N SER A 285 11.28 21.38 21.89
CA SER A 285 12.37 22.15 22.46
C SER A 285 13.62 21.29 22.44
N VAL A 286 14.65 21.76 21.73
CA VAL A 286 15.96 21.12 21.68
C VAL A 286 16.92 22.00 22.48
N GLU A 287 17.42 21.49 23.59
CA GLU A 287 18.50 22.11 24.37
C GLU A 287 19.80 21.30 24.29
N THR A 288 19.83 20.26 23.45
CA THR A 288 21.01 19.45 23.14
C THR A 288 21.82 20.06 22.00
N GLY A 289 23.07 19.64 21.84
CA GLY A 289 23.87 19.93 20.65
C GLY A 289 23.37 19.18 19.40
N ALA A 290 24.27 18.90 18.46
CA ALA A 290 23.88 18.28 17.21
C ALA A 290 23.26 16.89 17.45
N SER A 291 22.06 16.67 16.92
CA SER A 291 21.29 15.44 17.14
C SER A 291 20.63 15.00 15.84
N THR A 292 20.64 13.69 15.59
CA THR A 292 19.93 13.07 14.47
C THR A 292 18.94 12.05 15.02
N MET A 293 17.70 12.17 14.57
CA MET A 293 16.60 11.32 15.00
C MET A 293 15.91 10.79 13.76
N SER A 294 15.67 9.48 13.73
CA SER A 294 14.92 8.85 12.65
C SER A 294 13.81 7.98 13.21
N ALA A 295 12.66 8.04 12.57
CA ALA A 295 11.56 7.13 12.78
C ALA A 295 11.13 6.61 11.42
N ASP A 296 11.14 5.30 11.26
CA ASP A 296 10.75 4.59 10.05
C ASP A 296 9.63 3.63 10.44
N VAL A 297 8.52 3.70 9.74
CA VAL A 297 7.37 2.82 9.94
C VAL A 297 7.08 2.14 8.62
N THR A 298 6.68 0.89 8.67
CA THR A 298 6.15 0.14 7.53
C THR A 298 4.76 -0.35 7.89
N LEU A 299 3.79 0.07 7.09
CA LEU A 299 2.38 -0.29 7.22
C LEU A 299 2.01 -1.17 6.04
N GLY A 300 1.98 -2.47 6.26
CA GLY A 300 1.35 -3.40 5.33
C GLY A 300 -0.16 -3.18 5.36
N PHE A 301 -0.81 -3.23 4.21
CA PHE A 301 -2.26 -3.12 4.15
C PHE A 301 -2.84 -4.08 3.14
N ARG A 302 -4.04 -4.54 3.44
CA ARG A 302 -4.96 -5.20 2.53
C ARG A 302 -6.31 -4.54 2.71
N ALA A 303 -6.73 -3.78 1.71
CA ALA A 303 -7.90 -2.91 1.78
C ALA A 303 -8.77 -3.11 0.55
N GLY A 304 -10.08 -3.19 0.72
CA GLY A 304 -10.93 -3.40 -0.44
C GLY A 304 -12.40 -3.45 -0.11
N ALA A 305 -13.18 -3.87 -1.09
CA ALA A 305 -14.60 -4.12 -0.94
C ALA A 305 -14.98 -5.35 -1.75
N VAL A 306 -15.88 -6.15 -1.20
CA VAL A 306 -16.48 -7.29 -1.91
C VAL A 306 -17.99 -7.16 -1.86
N TYR A 307 -18.58 -7.25 -3.04
CA TYR A 307 -19.99 -7.35 -3.29
C TYR A 307 -20.37 -8.81 -3.47
N ASP A 308 -21.40 -9.23 -2.76
CA ASP A 308 -22.12 -10.46 -3.03
C ASP A 308 -23.60 -10.14 -3.24
N ARG A 309 -24.27 -10.85 -4.14
CA ARG A 309 -25.69 -10.62 -4.45
C ARG A 309 -26.61 -10.71 -3.23
N GLU A 310 -26.34 -11.64 -2.32
CA GLU A 310 -27.17 -11.86 -1.12
C GLU A 310 -26.76 -10.94 0.02
N GLY A 311 -25.45 -10.70 0.17
CA GLY A 311 -24.88 -9.93 1.28
C GLY A 311 -24.71 -8.43 1.05
N GLY A 312 -24.77 -7.97 -0.20
CA GLY A 312 -24.38 -6.60 -0.58
C GLY A 312 -22.87 -6.37 -0.45
N TRP A 313 -22.48 -5.12 -0.25
CA TRP A 313 -21.07 -4.75 -0.08
C TRP A 313 -20.60 -4.96 1.36
N ARG A 314 -19.38 -5.49 1.49
CA ARG A 314 -18.61 -5.53 2.74
C ARG A 314 -17.17 -5.08 2.49
N GLY A 315 -16.57 -4.41 3.46
CA GLY A 315 -15.15 -4.04 3.43
C GLY A 315 -14.24 -5.26 3.59
N ILE A 316 -13.11 -5.23 2.89
CA ILE A 316 -11.95 -6.08 3.15
C ILE A 316 -10.94 -5.20 3.86
N TRP A 317 -10.46 -5.65 5.01
CA TRP A 317 -9.49 -4.90 5.79
C TRP A 317 -8.61 -5.81 6.64
N ASP A 318 -7.31 -5.75 6.43
CA ASP A 318 -6.29 -6.48 7.20
C ASP A 318 -4.96 -5.69 7.19
N PRO A 319 -4.69 -4.87 8.22
CA PRO A 319 -3.46 -4.09 8.31
C PRO A 319 -2.35 -4.84 9.06
N GLN A 320 -1.14 -4.79 8.53
CA GLN A 320 0.08 -5.22 9.19
C GLN A 320 0.96 -4.01 9.53
N ARG A 321 1.72 -4.09 10.62
CA ARG A 321 2.49 -2.94 11.12
C ARG A 321 3.84 -3.40 11.64
N SER A 322 4.89 -2.68 11.24
CA SER A 322 6.22 -2.76 11.83
C SER A 322 6.86 -1.37 11.84
N GLY A 323 7.88 -1.16 12.67
CA GLY A 323 8.59 0.11 12.67
C GLY A 323 9.81 0.09 13.58
N SER A 324 10.65 1.09 13.39
CA SER A 324 11.88 1.29 14.15
C SER A 324 12.09 2.76 14.45
N VAL A 325 12.74 3.04 15.57
CA VAL A 325 13.08 4.38 16.00
C VAL A 325 14.55 4.38 16.40
N SER A 326 15.31 5.38 15.95
CA SER A 326 16.69 5.57 16.37
C SER A 326 16.99 7.03 16.71
N LEU A 327 17.86 7.23 17.70
CA LEU A 327 18.29 8.53 18.17
C LEU A 327 19.81 8.51 18.35
N THR A 328 20.48 9.51 17.79
CA THR A 328 21.91 9.77 18.03
C THR A 328 22.08 11.22 18.46
N ALA A 329 22.62 11.44 19.66
CA ALA A 329 22.89 12.79 20.19
C ALA A 329 24.39 12.93 20.47
N SER A 330 24.99 14.03 20.03
CA SER A 330 26.42 14.30 20.22
C SER A 330 26.75 14.99 21.55
N GLU A 331 25.76 15.64 22.18
CA GLU A 331 25.94 16.41 23.42
C GLU A 331 24.78 16.21 24.39
N PRO A 332 25.02 16.32 25.71
CA PRO A 332 23.97 16.28 26.73
C PRO A 332 23.04 17.49 26.68
N GLY A 333 21.76 17.27 26.99
CA GLY A 333 20.74 18.34 27.07
C GLY A 333 19.32 17.76 27.16
N THR A 334 18.31 18.63 27.25
CA THR A 334 16.91 18.20 27.15
C THR A 334 16.48 18.23 25.67
N LEU A 335 15.85 17.16 25.22
CA LEU A 335 15.25 17.07 23.90
C LEU A 335 13.81 16.64 24.10
N THR A 336 12.87 17.48 23.67
CA THR A 336 11.48 17.09 23.50
C THR A 336 11.10 17.37 22.07
N VAL A 337 10.86 16.32 21.28
CA VAL A 337 10.40 16.46 19.90
C VAL A 337 9.17 15.60 19.74
N THR A 338 8.08 16.26 19.35
CA THR A 338 6.87 15.63 18.87
C THR A 338 6.81 15.87 17.37
N ALA A 339 6.91 14.81 16.59
CA ALA A 339 6.77 14.85 15.15
C ALA A 339 5.57 14.00 14.74
N GLY A 340 4.62 14.62 14.04
CA GLY A 340 3.47 13.98 13.43
C GLY A 340 3.57 14.07 11.92
N ALA A 341 3.36 12.96 11.22
CA ALA A 341 3.24 12.93 9.77
C ALA A 341 1.97 12.17 9.39
N GLY A 342 1.04 12.84 8.72
CA GLY A 342 -0.12 12.24 8.10
C GLY A 342 0.08 12.22 6.60
N GLY A 343 -0.02 11.06 5.98
CA GLY A 343 -0.21 10.94 4.54
C GLY A 343 -1.65 10.53 4.28
N ALA A 344 -2.22 10.88 3.13
CA ALA A 344 -3.29 10.09 2.56
C ALA A 344 -3.06 9.85 1.08
N VAL A 345 -3.33 8.64 0.61
CA VAL A 345 -3.31 8.28 -0.80
C VAL A 345 -4.72 7.83 -1.17
N GLY A 346 -5.39 8.63 -1.98
CA GLY A 346 -6.62 8.21 -2.65
C GLY A 346 -6.28 7.50 -3.94
N TYR A 347 -6.53 6.20 -4.01
CA TYR A 347 -6.56 5.43 -5.24
C TYR A 347 -8.00 5.34 -5.75
N LEU A 348 -8.22 5.65 -7.03
CA LEU A 348 -9.49 5.45 -7.71
C LEU A 348 -9.24 4.70 -9.01
N ALA A 349 -9.90 3.55 -9.17
CA ALA A 349 -9.97 2.83 -10.43
C ALA A 349 -11.33 3.09 -11.10
N LYS A 350 -11.32 3.57 -12.35
CA LYS A 350 -12.52 3.73 -13.17
C LYS A 350 -12.50 2.74 -14.32
N LEU A 351 -13.55 1.94 -14.44
CA LEU A 351 -13.72 1.02 -15.57
C LEU A 351 -14.46 1.75 -16.70
N TYR A 352 -13.82 1.96 -17.86
CA TYR A 352 -14.38 2.76 -18.98
C TYR A 352 -14.91 4.14 -18.56
N ASP A 353 -14.09 4.89 -17.80
CA ASP A 353 -14.43 6.21 -17.25
C ASP A 353 -15.65 6.27 -16.32
N THR A 354 -16.22 5.12 -15.99
CA THR A 354 -17.31 4.99 -15.03
C THR A 354 -16.74 4.90 -13.62
N ALA A 355 -17.37 5.57 -12.65
CA ALA A 355 -16.89 5.55 -11.27
C ALA A 355 -16.79 4.10 -10.78
N GLY A 356 -15.61 3.73 -10.30
CA GLY A 356 -15.33 2.44 -9.72
C GLY A 356 -14.86 2.55 -8.28
N PRO A 357 -14.29 1.48 -7.73
CA PRO A 357 -13.85 1.46 -6.34
C PRO A 357 -12.71 2.46 -6.12
N GLY A 358 -12.90 3.27 -5.09
CA GLY A 358 -11.89 4.13 -4.51
C GLY A 358 -11.45 3.60 -3.15
N VAL A 359 -10.15 3.62 -2.90
CA VAL A 359 -9.58 3.37 -1.57
C VAL A 359 -8.73 4.57 -1.21
N SER A 360 -9.02 5.16 -0.06
CA SER A 360 -8.17 6.18 0.53
C SER A 360 -7.51 5.64 1.78
N LEU A 361 -6.19 5.59 1.76
CA LEU A 361 -5.35 5.16 2.86
C LEU A 361 -4.77 6.41 3.50
N GLY A 362 -4.91 6.57 4.80
CA GLY A 362 -4.49 7.74 5.56
C GLY A 362 -3.53 7.35 6.70
N PRO A 363 -2.28 6.98 6.41
CA PRO A 363 -1.31 6.69 7.46
C PRO A 363 -1.05 7.94 8.31
N SER A 364 -0.97 7.77 9.62
CA SER A 364 -0.56 8.81 10.56
C SER A 364 0.52 8.26 11.47
N MET A 365 1.67 8.91 11.55
CA MET A 365 2.72 8.62 12.52
C MET A 365 2.80 9.75 13.52
N THR A 366 3.04 9.45 14.79
CA THR A 366 3.39 10.41 15.83
C THR A 366 4.51 9.83 16.67
N GLY A 367 5.68 10.45 16.62
CA GLY A 367 6.80 10.14 17.51
C GLY A 367 6.93 11.18 18.60
N ASN A 368 7.08 10.74 19.84
CA ASN A 368 7.53 11.59 20.94
C ASN A 368 8.89 11.09 21.44
N PHE A 369 9.76 12.06 21.66
CA PHE A 369 11.11 11.81 22.13
C PHE A 369 11.36 12.67 23.32
N ARG A 370 11.88 12.06 24.39
CA ARG A 370 12.16 12.74 25.64
C ARG A 370 13.51 12.33 26.18
N VAL A 371 14.38 13.31 26.37
CA VAL A 371 15.65 13.12 27.08
C VAL A 371 15.49 13.58 28.52
N LEU A 372 15.89 12.73 29.47
CA LEU A 372 15.85 12.96 30.91
C LEU A 372 17.30 13.07 31.42
N PRO A 373 17.95 14.24 31.28
CA PRO A 373 19.37 14.39 31.60
C PRO A 373 19.67 14.19 33.09
N ASP A 374 18.70 14.41 33.98
CA ASP A 374 18.80 14.12 35.41
C ASP A 374 18.91 12.62 35.71
N ARG A 375 18.42 11.78 34.79
CA ARG A 375 18.46 10.32 34.90
C ARG A 375 19.46 9.66 33.97
N CYS A 376 20.13 10.43 33.11
CA CYS A 376 21.00 9.90 32.07
C CYS A 376 20.29 8.91 31.13
N THR A 377 18.96 9.00 31.04
CA THR A 377 18.15 8.14 30.18
C THR A 377 17.48 8.95 29.08
N TRP A 378 17.14 8.26 28.01
CA TRP A 378 16.22 8.75 27.01
C TRP A 378 15.06 7.78 26.85
N GLU A 379 13.91 8.33 26.50
CA GLU A 379 12.68 7.61 26.20
C GLU A 379 12.27 8.07 24.79
N ALA A 380 12.04 7.11 23.90
CA ALA A 380 11.45 7.35 22.61
C ALA A 380 10.22 6.47 22.46
N ASP A 381 9.10 7.09 22.15
CA ASP A 381 7.89 6.40 21.71
C ASP A 381 7.57 6.82 20.28
N ALA A 382 7.38 5.84 19.41
CA ALA A 382 6.69 6.06 18.15
C ALA A 382 5.36 5.33 18.19
N SER A 383 4.32 6.07 17.84
CA SER A 383 3.03 5.53 17.51
C SER A 383 2.78 5.71 16.02
N ALA A 384 2.12 4.75 15.41
CA ALA A 384 1.45 5.01 14.15
C ALA A 384 0.04 4.43 14.15
N GLY A 385 -0.79 5.10 13.40
CA GLY A 385 -2.15 4.74 13.07
C GLY A 385 -2.30 4.70 11.56
N LEU A 386 -3.34 4.02 11.13
CA LEU A 386 -3.72 3.97 9.73
C LEU A 386 -5.22 4.21 9.68
N GLY A 387 -5.61 5.39 9.22
CA GLY A 387 -7.00 5.66 8.87
C GLY A 387 -7.26 5.06 7.49
N VAL A 388 -8.30 4.27 7.32
CA VAL A 388 -8.69 3.81 5.99
C VAL A 388 -10.11 4.18 5.70
N THR A 389 -10.29 4.80 4.55
CA THR A 389 -11.60 5.13 4.00
C THR A 389 -11.72 4.38 2.69
N VAL A 390 -12.42 3.25 2.71
CA VAL A 390 -12.82 2.54 1.51
C VAL A 390 -14.09 3.19 0.99
N ARG A 391 -14.08 3.59 -0.28
CA ARG A 391 -15.22 4.12 -1.02
C ARG A 391 -15.44 3.27 -2.27
N ALA A 392 -16.20 2.19 -2.16
CA ALA A 392 -16.66 1.53 -3.37
C ALA A 392 -17.87 2.29 -3.89
N LYS A 393 -17.69 3.01 -5.00
CA LYS A 393 -18.80 3.59 -5.75
C LYS A 393 -18.79 2.98 -7.13
N LEU A 394 -19.75 2.08 -7.39
CA LEU A 394 -20.01 1.62 -8.75
C LEU A 394 -21.18 2.45 -9.26
N ASP A 395 -20.87 3.56 -9.94
CA ASP A 395 -21.91 4.33 -10.62
C ASP A 395 -22.27 3.62 -11.92
N ILE A 396 -23.56 3.47 -12.22
CA ILE A 396 -24.00 3.21 -13.59
C ILE A 396 -24.41 4.55 -14.16
N PRO A 397 -23.68 5.12 -15.12
CA PRO A 397 -23.86 6.52 -15.49
C PRO A 397 -25.09 6.80 -16.38
N ALA A 398 -25.99 5.82 -16.60
CA ALA A 398 -27.23 5.99 -17.37
C ALA A 398 -28.42 6.47 -16.52
N PHE A 399 -28.32 6.30 -15.21
CA PHE A 399 -29.27 6.78 -14.22
C PHE A 399 -28.42 7.39 -13.11
N ASP A 400 -28.85 8.46 -12.42
CA ASP A 400 -28.23 8.84 -11.14
C ASP A 400 -28.55 7.74 -10.09
N TYR A 401 -28.04 6.54 -10.31
CA TYR A 401 -28.31 5.32 -9.57
C TYR A 401 -26.97 4.66 -9.29
N THR A 402 -26.46 4.95 -8.11
CA THR A 402 -25.31 4.26 -7.55
C THR A 402 -25.75 2.83 -7.24
N LEU A 403 -25.21 1.82 -7.95
CA LEU A 403 -25.60 0.40 -7.79
C LEU A 403 -25.51 -0.02 -6.33
N ALA A 404 -24.43 0.43 -5.70
CA ALA A 404 -24.36 0.63 -4.28
C ALA A 404 -23.17 1.53 -3.95
N GLU A 405 -23.38 2.34 -2.92
CA GLU A 405 -22.36 3.21 -2.34
C GLU A 405 -21.95 2.57 -1.03
N TYR A 406 -20.67 2.24 -0.92
CA TYR A 406 -20.09 1.79 0.33
C TYR A 406 -19.01 2.79 0.70
N SER A 407 -19.27 3.57 1.76
CA SER A 407 -18.22 4.32 2.42
C SER A 407 -18.03 3.76 3.82
N HIS A 408 -16.82 3.33 4.10
CA HIS A 408 -16.43 2.87 5.42
C HIS A 408 -15.12 3.53 5.78
N SER A 409 -15.17 4.36 6.82
CA SER A 409 -14.00 4.98 7.43
C SER A 409 -13.73 4.33 8.76
N GLU A 410 -12.56 3.74 8.92
CA GLU A 410 -12.08 3.24 10.19
C GLU A 410 -10.82 4.03 10.58
N ASN A 411 -10.88 4.65 11.76
CA ASN A 411 -9.72 5.26 12.38
C ASN A 411 -9.05 4.18 13.23
N LEU A 412 -8.21 3.37 12.61
CA LEU A 412 -7.65 2.23 13.31
C LEU A 412 -6.45 2.65 14.13
N VAL A 413 -6.74 2.79 15.43
CA VAL A 413 -5.84 2.60 16.57
C VAL A 413 -4.44 3.17 16.34
N SER A 414 -4.14 4.33 16.93
CA SER A 414 -2.76 4.69 17.20
C SER A 414 -2.19 3.63 18.13
N ALA A 415 -1.39 2.72 17.60
CA ALA A 415 -0.67 1.75 18.41
C ALA A 415 0.75 2.25 18.60
N GLN A 416 1.32 2.00 19.77
CA GLN A 416 2.75 2.16 19.97
C GLN A 416 3.47 1.09 19.13
N ILE A 417 4.35 1.51 18.23
CA ILE A 417 5.05 0.64 17.27
C ILE A 417 6.49 0.40 17.71
N ALA A 418 7.09 1.39 18.37
CA ALA A 418 8.39 1.24 18.98
C ALA A 418 8.40 1.98 20.31
N MET A 419 9.00 1.34 21.30
CA MET A 419 9.41 1.97 22.53
C MET A 419 10.86 1.61 22.72
N SER A 420 11.71 2.63 22.81
CA SER A 420 13.11 2.42 23.11
C SER A 420 13.51 3.30 24.27
N MET A 421 14.30 2.71 25.15
CA MET A 421 14.96 3.40 26.23
C MET A 421 16.44 3.06 26.19
N GLY A 422 17.28 4.00 26.61
CA GLY A 422 18.70 3.75 26.70
C GLY A 422 19.36 4.74 27.65
N THR A 423 20.61 4.44 27.98
CA THR A 423 21.50 5.33 28.72
C THR A 423 22.47 6.01 27.77
N PHE A 424 22.97 7.18 28.15
CA PHE A 424 23.98 7.87 27.35
C PHE A 424 25.41 7.40 27.69
N PRO A 425 26.30 7.22 26.69
CA PRO A 425 27.68 6.78 26.92
C PRO A 425 28.47 7.71 27.84
N TRP A 426 28.25 9.02 27.75
CA TRP A 426 28.94 10.00 28.61
C TRP A 426 28.51 9.91 30.09
N CYS A 427 27.48 9.14 30.41
CA CYS A 427 27.06 8.87 31.78
C CYS A 427 27.75 7.65 32.40
N GLU A 428 28.34 6.75 31.61
CA GLU A 428 29.12 5.62 32.15
C GLU A 428 30.44 6.09 32.80
N ASP A 429 31.03 7.17 32.28
CA ASP A 429 32.31 7.71 32.76
C ASP A 429 32.16 8.72 33.91
N GLY A 430 30.95 9.15 34.24
CA GLY A 430 30.69 10.24 35.19
C GLY A 430 30.84 9.90 36.67
N GLY A 431 31.10 8.62 37.02
CA GLY A 431 30.73 8.14 38.36
C GLY A 431 31.57 7.06 39.03
N THR A 432 32.71 6.61 38.49
CA THR A 432 33.73 5.98 39.35
C THR A 432 34.73 7.05 39.76
N PRO A 433 34.49 7.80 40.86
CA PRO A 433 35.59 8.53 41.47
C PRO A 433 36.67 7.50 41.78
N ASP A 434 37.86 7.72 41.21
CA ASP A 434 39.10 6.97 41.43
C ASP A 434 39.63 7.19 42.88
N GLY A 435 38.70 7.28 43.83
CA GLY A 435 38.91 7.45 45.25
C GLY A 435 38.66 6.12 45.94
N GLY A 436 39.71 5.33 46.07
CA GLY A 436 39.71 4.12 46.87
C GLY A 436 39.13 4.40 48.27
N MET A 437 37.92 3.89 48.51
CA MET A 437 37.35 3.78 49.85
C MET A 437 37.30 2.31 50.28
N PRO A 438 37.58 2.04 51.56
CA PRO A 438 37.75 0.69 52.07
C PRO A 438 36.44 -0.09 52.00
N MET A 439 36.55 -1.37 51.61
CA MET A 439 35.48 -2.34 51.63
C MET A 439 34.76 -2.33 52.98
N GLY A 440 33.55 -1.78 53.00
CA GLY A 440 32.56 -2.00 54.04
C GLY A 440 31.41 -2.78 53.42
N ASP A 441 31.06 -3.90 54.04
CA ASP A 441 29.93 -4.79 53.71
C ASP A 441 28.57 -4.07 53.88
N GLY A 442 28.32 -3.03 53.10
CA GLY A 442 27.06 -2.28 53.05
C GLY A 442 26.30 -2.68 51.79
N GLY A 443 25.16 -3.32 51.98
CA GLY A 443 24.31 -3.90 50.93
C GLY A 443 24.21 -3.01 49.69
N GLY A 444 24.55 -3.60 48.54
CA GLY A 444 24.40 -2.96 47.24
C GLY A 444 22.95 -2.49 47.01
N PRO A 445 22.75 -1.55 46.06
CA PRO A 445 21.42 -1.12 45.68
C PRO A 445 20.56 -2.36 45.37
N SER A 446 19.44 -2.51 46.06
CA SER A 446 18.47 -3.58 45.83
C SER A 446 18.06 -3.54 44.37
N ASP A 447 18.16 -4.68 43.68
CA ASP A 447 17.77 -4.81 42.28
C ASP A 447 16.30 -4.36 42.14
N PRO A 448 15.99 -3.36 41.31
CA PRO A 448 14.62 -2.85 41.15
C PRO A 448 13.64 -3.96 40.72
N CYS A 449 14.14 -5.03 40.10
CA CYS A 449 13.34 -6.18 39.70
C CYS A 449 12.90 -7.06 40.88
N GLU A 450 13.52 -6.96 42.06
CA GLU A 450 13.04 -7.66 43.26
C GLU A 450 11.65 -7.17 43.71
N ALA A 451 11.25 -5.95 43.32
CA ALA A 451 9.93 -5.38 43.61
C ALA A 451 8.88 -5.65 42.52
N ALA A 452 9.29 -6.06 41.31
CA ALA A 452 8.41 -6.21 40.14
C ALA A 452 7.43 -7.40 40.28
N GLY A 453 7.77 -8.40 41.08
CA GLY A 453 6.88 -9.52 41.41
C GLY A 453 7.61 -10.86 41.42
N ALA A 454 6.99 -11.87 42.04
CA ALA A 454 7.59 -13.20 42.20
C ALA A 454 7.18 -14.20 41.11
N THR A 455 6.42 -13.76 40.11
CA THR A 455 5.96 -14.61 38.99
C THR A 455 6.55 -14.08 37.68
N CYS A 456 6.75 -14.97 36.71
CA CYS A 456 7.32 -14.59 35.43
C CYS A 456 6.51 -13.49 34.73
N GLN A 457 5.18 -13.60 34.74
CA GLN A 457 4.30 -12.61 34.13
C GLN A 457 4.49 -11.22 34.75
N THR A 458 4.40 -11.11 36.07
CA THR A 458 4.58 -9.83 36.77
C THR A 458 6.00 -9.27 36.66
N CYS A 459 7.00 -10.15 36.50
CA CYS A 459 8.39 -9.73 36.33
C CYS A 459 8.58 -9.02 34.98
N ASN A 460 8.07 -9.63 33.91
CA ASN A 460 8.17 -9.10 32.54
C ASN A 460 7.23 -7.92 32.24
N GLU A 461 6.33 -7.57 33.16
CA GLU A 461 5.57 -6.30 33.09
C GLU A 461 6.47 -5.09 33.41
N THR A 462 7.62 -5.29 34.04
CA THR A 462 8.58 -4.22 34.37
C THR A 462 9.72 -4.21 33.36
N ALA A 463 9.83 -3.13 32.58
CA ALA A 463 10.88 -2.98 31.58
C ALA A 463 12.29 -3.09 32.20
N GLY A 464 13.16 -3.90 31.58
CA GLY A 464 14.52 -4.18 32.05
C GLY A 464 14.64 -5.29 33.09
N CYS A 465 13.55 -6.02 33.35
CA CYS A 465 13.50 -7.19 34.22
C CYS A 465 13.12 -8.44 33.43
N GLY A 466 13.73 -9.56 33.79
CA GLY A 466 13.36 -10.89 33.31
C GLY A 466 13.31 -11.90 34.45
N PHE A 467 12.58 -12.99 34.22
CA PHE A 467 12.35 -14.00 35.23
C PHE A 467 13.31 -15.16 35.05
N CYS A 468 14.01 -15.53 36.11
CA CYS A 468 14.84 -16.71 36.10
C CYS A 468 14.05 -17.94 36.55
N ALA A 469 13.72 -18.84 35.62
CA ALA A 469 12.95 -20.06 35.88
C ALA A 469 13.65 -21.01 36.86
N THR A 470 14.99 -21.07 36.81
CA THR A 470 15.80 -21.94 37.68
C THR A 470 15.76 -21.49 39.15
N THR A 471 15.85 -20.19 39.42
CA THR A 471 15.85 -19.66 40.78
C THR A 471 14.46 -19.24 41.26
N GLY A 472 13.51 -19.06 40.34
CA GLY A 472 12.18 -18.54 40.61
C GLY A 472 12.18 -17.08 41.05
N THR A 473 13.17 -16.30 40.61
CA THR A 473 13.35 -14.90 41.02
C THR A 473 13.32 -13.96 39.83
N CYS A 474 12.65 -12.83 40.00
CA CYS A 474 12.74 -11.71 39.06
C CYS A 474 14.08 -10.99 39.26
N MET A 475 14.79 -10.74 38.17
CA MET A 475 16.12 -10.13 38.18
C MET A 475 16.22 -9.12 37.03
N SER A 476 17.15 -8.18 37.13
CA SER A 476 17.47 -7.28 36.02
C SER A 476 18.15 -8.01 34.87
N ASP A 477 17.94 -7.52 33.63
CA ASP A 477 18.55 -8.10 32.42
C ASP A 477 20.09 -8.14 32.49
N ALA A 478 20.69 -7.17 33.19
CA ALA A 478 22.13 -7.13 33.45
C ALA A 478 22.63 -8.38 34.22
N ARG A 479 21.74 -9.08 34.91
CA ARG A 479 22.01 -10.28 35.71
C ARG A 479 21.47 -11.55 35.06
N ALA A 480 21.03 -11.51 33.80
CA ALA A 480 20.54 -12.69 33.08
C ALA A 480 21.53 -13.87 33.12
N THR A 481 22.83 -13.58 33.03
CA THR A 481 23.89 -14.60 33.11
C THR A 481 23.99 -15.32 34.46
N GLU A 482 23.42 -14.77 35.53
CA GLU A 482 23.32 -15.42 36.84
C GLU A 482 22.24 -16.52 36.87
N CYS A 483 21.31 -16.53 35.90
CA CYS A 483 20.22 -17.48 35.82
C CYS A 483 20.66 -18.90 35.40
N GLY A 484 21.90 -19.05 34.94
CA GLY A 484 22.47 -20.32 34.52
C GLY A 484 22.56 -20.40 33.00
N SER A 485 21.57 -21.04 32.36
CA SER A 485 21.53 -21.17 30.89
C SER A 485 20.58 -20.16 30.25
N ASP A 486 20.84 -19.81 28.99
CA ASP A 486 19.96 -18.91 28.21
C ASP A 486 18.51 -19.44 28.10
N LEU A 487 18.28 -20.74 28.34
CA LEU A 487 16.94 -21.35 28.33
C LEU A 487 16.16 -21.15 29.63
N ASP A 488 16.84 -20.75 30.71
CA ASP A 488 16.23 -20.54 32.02
C ASP A 488 15.84 -19.07 32.22
N TRP A 489 16.39 -18.18 31.40
CA TRP A 489 16.05 -16.76 31.38
C TRP A 489 14.79 -16.53 30.56
N GLN A 490 13.81 -15.87 31.17
CA GLN A 490 12.52 -15.58 30.56
C GLN A 490 12.29 -14.06 30.55
N ASP A 491 12.74 -13.35 29.51
CA ASP A 491 12.56 -11.90 29.34
C ASP A 491 11.35 -11.54 28.47
N GLY A 492 10.66 -12.56 27.95
CA GLY A 492 9.39 -12.42 27.25
C GLY A 492 8.21 -12.94 28.08
N PRO A 493 7.06 -12.23 28.12
CA PRO A 493 5.81 -12.79 28.66
C PRO A 493 5.40 -14.11 27.99
N SER A 494 5.77 -14.33 26.72
CA SER A 494 5.56 -15.58 25.97
C SER A 494 6.30 -16.78 26.53
N GLU A 495 7.36 -16.56 27.31
CA GLU A 495 8.20 -17.60 27.88
C GLU A 495 7.71 -18.03 29.28
N CYS A 496 6.83 -17.23 29.89
CA CYS A 496 6.38 -17.37 31.27
C CYS A 496 5.33 -18.44 31.51
N GLU A 497 4.42 -18.64 30.56
CA GLU A 497 3.34 -19.62 30.71
C GLU A 497 3.21 -20.42 29.42
N PRO A 498 3.39 -21.75 29.46
CA PRO A 498 3.21 -22.56 28.28
C PRO A 498 1.73 -22.53 27.90
N CYS A 499 1.43 -21.92 26.75
CA CYS A 499 0.10 -21.78 26.15
C CYS A 499 -0.72 -23.09 26.12
N THR A 500 -0.07 -24.24 26.26
CA THR A 500 -0.66 -25.57 26.46
C THR A 500 -1.73 -25.65 27.57
N GLY A 501 -1.77 -24.73 28.54
CA GLY A 501 -2.81 -24.65 29.56
C GLY A 501 -4.20 -24.25 29.03
N TYR A 502 -4.28 -23.63 27.86
CA TYR A 502 -5.52 -23.17 27.25
C TYR A 502 -6.16 -24.26 26.38
N GLY A 503 -7.22 -24.89 26.90
CA GLY A 503 -7.93 -25.99 26.21
C GLY A 503 -8.94 -25.57 25.13
N SER A 504 -9.03 -24.28 24.79
CA SER A 504 -9.96 -23.78 23.77
C SER A 504 -9.39 -22.56 23.06
N CYS A 505 -9.77 -22.38 21.78
CA CYS A 505 -9.33 -21.25 20.97
C CYS A 505 -9.59 -19.91 21.67
N GLY A 506 -10.80 -19.68 22.21
CA GLY A 506 -11.15 -18.41 22.84
C GLY A 506 -10.32 -18.09 24.10
N ALA A 507 -9.95 -19.11 24.89
CA ALA A 507 -9.06 -18.92 26.03
C ALA A 507 -7.60 -18.70 25.59
N CYS A 508 -7.19 -19.41 24.53
CA CYS A 508 -5.85 -19.32 23.95
C CYS A 508 -5.57 -17.93 23.38
N VAL A 509 -6.44 -17.45 22.49
CA VAL A 509 -6.24 -16.16 21.81
C VAL A 509 -6.60 -14.95 22.69
N GLY A 510 -7.15 -15.20 23.89
CA GLY A 510 -7.35 -14.17 24.91
C GLY A 510 -6.04 -13.77 25.60
N ASP A 511 -5.00 -14.59 25.49
CA ASP A 511 -3.65 -14.28 25.92
C ASP A 511 -2.87 -13.72 24.72
N ALA A 512 -2.26 -12.54 24.89
CA ALA A 512 -1.58 -11.82 23.82
C ALA A 512 -0.37 -12.57 23.25
N PHE A 513 0.11 -13.60 23.94
CA PHE A 513 1.34 -14.34 23.61
C PHE A 513 1.08 -15.77 23.15
N CYS A 514 -0.19 -16.15 23.00
CA CYS A 514 -0.60 -17.47 22.58
C CYS A 514 -1.37 -17.42 21.25
N GLY A 515 -1.18 -18.45 20.43
CA GLY A 515 -1.94 -18.66 19.19
C GLY A 515 -2.59 -20.02 19.15
N TRP A 516 -3.76 -20.09 18.52
CA TRP A 516 -4.50 -21.34 18.40
C TRP A 516 -4.16 -22.04 17.10
N CYS A 517 -3.74 -23.30 17.20
CA CYS A 517 -3.55 -24.15 16.04
C CYS A 517 -4.80 -24.99 15.79
N ALA A 518 -5.62 -24.60 14.82
CA ALA A 518 -6.88 -25.28 14.53
C ALA A 518 -6.65 -26.72 14.05
N SER A 519 -5.64 -26.94 13.20
CA SER A 519 -5.30 -28.27 12.69
C SER A 519 -4.82 -29.24 13.79
N ALA A 520 -4.13 -28.73 14.82
CA ALA A 520 -3.65 -29.53 15.95
C ALA A 520 -4.60 -29.53 17.16
N GLY A 521 -5.64 -28.69 17.17
CA GLY A 521 -6.60 -28.56 18.27
C GLY A 521 -5.97 -28.18 19.60
N ARG A 522 -4.89 -27.39 19.59
CA ARG A 522 -4.15 -26.98 20.80
C ARG A 522 -3.65 -25.55 20.69
N CYS A 523 -3.49 -24.93 21.84
CA CYS A 523 -2.88 -23.63 21.99
C CYS A 523 -1.35 -23.76 22.03
N MET A 524 -0.65 -22.89 21.32
CA MET A 524 0.82 -22.89 21.23
C MET A 524 1.34 -21.47 21.48
N THR A 525 2.57 -21.37 21.97
CA THR A 525 3.24 -20.07 22.16
C THR A 525 3.49 -19.43 20.80
N ALA A 526 3.12 -18.16 20.67
CA ALA A 526 3.43 -17.39 19.47
C ALA A 526 4.87 -16.90 19.54
N GLU A 527 5.64 -17.06 18.47
CA GLU A 527 6.95 -16.43 18.34
C GLU A 527 6.77 -15.04 17.72
N SER A 528 7.69 -14.10 17.98
CA SER A 528 7.64 -12.71 17.51
C SER A 528 7.57 -12.54 15.97
N GLY A 529 7.72 -13.64 15.22
CA GLY A 529 7.61 -13.71 13.76
C GLY A 529 6.45 -14.56 13.21
N GLY A 530 5.54 -15.08 14.05
CA GLY A 530 4.37 -15.87 13.59
C GLY A 530 4.26 -17.27 14.20
N ALA A 531 3.74 -18.22 13.41
CA ALA A 531 3.51 -19.60 13.86
C ALA A 531 4.83 -20.27 14.30
N PRO A 532 4.82 -21.06 15.39
CA PRO A 532 6.01 -21.80 15.80
C PRO A 532 6.44 -22.80 14.71
N PRO A 533 7.69 -23.28 14.72
CA PRO A 533 8.24 -24.16 13.68
C PRO A 533 7.57 -25.54 13.57
N GLU A 534 6.64 -25.89 14.47
CA GLU A 534 5.80 -27.08 14.30
C GLU A 534 4.70 -26.84 13.25
N PRO A 535 4.40 -27.83 12.38
CA PRO A 535 3.44 -27.66 11.29
C PRO A 535 2.05 -27.34 11.84
N CYS A 536 1.64 -26.08 11.67
CA CYS A 536 0.29 -25.61 11.90
C CYS A 536 -0.27 -25.01 10.60
N ASP A 537 -0.91 -25.87 9.81
CA ASP A 537 -1.49 -25.46 8.51
C ASP A 537 -2.65 -24.45 8.64
N ASP A 538 -3.20 -24.26 9.85
CA ASP A 538 -4.31 -23.36 10.15
C ASP A 538 -4.04 -22.62 11.47
N TRP A 539 -3.08 -21.68 11.42
CA TRP A 539 -2.67 -20.87 12.55
C TRP A 539 -3.54 -19.62 12.68
N GLN A 540 -4.12 -19.41 13.86
CA GLN A 540 -4.95 -18.25 14.15
C GLN A 540 -4.27 -17.36 15.20
N TYR A 541 -3.84 -16.18 14.76
CA TYR A 541 -3.32 -15.10 15.61
C TYR A 541 -4.37 -14.00 15.69
N SER A 542 -5.02 -13.80 16.83
CA SER A 542 -5.96 -12.69 16.95
C SER A 542 -6.24 -12.31 18.40
N ILE A 543 -6.07 -11.04 18.70
CA ILE A 543 -6.52 -10.35 19.92
C ILE A 543 -8.07 -10.30 20.04
N THR A 544 -8.80 -10.85 19.06
CA THR A 544 -10.27 -10.86 19.02
C THR A 544 -10.83 -12.28 18.88
N PRO A 545 -11.64 -12.78 19.85
CA PRO A 545 -12.21 -14.14 19.87
C PRO A 545 -13.11 -14.53 18.68
N ALA A 546 -13.41 -13.62 17.75
CA ALA A 546 -14.44 -13.81 16.72
C ALA A 546 -14.07 -14.81 15.61
N MET A 547 -12.79 -15.20 15.49
CA MET A 547 -12.30 -16.13 14.46
C MET A 547 -12.22 -17.60 14.92
N CYS A 548 -12.43 -17.86 16.22
CA CYS A 548 -12.55 -19.21 16.76
C CYS A 548 -13.88 -19.86 16.33
N ARG A 549 -13.90 -20.54 15.18
CA ARG A 549 -15.05 -21.31 14.68
C ARG A 549 -14.94 -22.80 14.95
#